data_AF-U3U1H4-F1
#
_entry.id   AF-U3U1H4-F1
#
_cell.length_a   1.000
_cell.length_b   1.000
_cell.length_c   1.000
_cell.angle_alpha   90.00
_cell.angle_beta   90.00
_cell.angle_gamma   90.00
#
_symmetry.space_group_name_H-M   'P 1'
#
loop_
_entity.id
_entity.type
_entity.pdbx_description
1 polymer ?
#
loop_
_entity_poly.entity_id
_entity_poly.type
_entity_poly.pdbx_seq_one_letter_code
_entity_poly.pdbx_strand_id
1 'polypeptide(L)'
;MGLVSRLRNVRITRKLAAGFGILLLLLALATALSVQRFNQIHDIYQKTNLIYDINIEVFQAKINRLKYLYGEDKAGGTMSDYVLHAQQLTQQAQQLPWTADAKGLLNDVATHLARFQHSITAMTQATRQFNDLRSQLDALSQQDMTSRYTGLIRIPVSTPELTNQIYQLLFAISNVREEAWALRFNVSEALRNKLEHDFQRAGQDMNALLTQLPAEAAGRI
;
A
#
# COMPACT_ATOMS: atom_id res chain seq x y z
N MET A 1 71.73 -31.33 -9.01
CA MET A 1 71.69 -32.81 -8.86
C MET A 1 71.94 -33.23 -7.40
N GLY A 2 70.98 -33.01 -6.47
CA GLY A 2 71.23 -33.27 -5.03
C GLY A 2 70.05 -33.79 -4.19
N LEU A 3 68.81 -33.67 -4.68
CA LEU A 3 67.63 -34.19 -3.99
C LEU A 3 67.38 -35.68 -4.34
N VAL A 4 67.60 -36.05 -5.60
CA VAL A 4 67.38 -37.42 -6.10
C VAL A 4 68.40 -38.41 -5.52
N SER A 5 69.65 -37.98 -5.30
CA SER A 5 70.71 -38.83 -4.70
C SER A 5 70.52 -39.02 -3.19
N ARG A 6 70.03 -37.99 -2.47
CA ARG A 6 69.71 -38.09 -1.04
C ARG A 6 68.50 -38.97 -0.76
N LEU A 7 67.52 -39.00 -1.66
CA LEU A 7 66.39 -39.93 -1.57
C LEU A 7 66.87 -41.38 -1.70
N ARG A 8 67.86 -41.69 -2.55
CA ARG A 8 68.28 -43.07 -2.82
C ARG A 8 68.76 -43.82 -1.57
N ASN A 9 69.43 -43.14 -0.63
CA ASN A 9 70.08 -43.74 0.54
C ASN A 9 69.22 -43.81 1.83
N VAL A 10 67.92 -43.52 1.73
CA VAL A 10 67.00 -43.59 2.87
C VAL A 10 66.34 -44.97 2.92
N ARG A 11 66.31 -45.61 4.11
CA ARG A 11 65.58 -46.89 4.37
C ARG A 11 64.17 -46.81 3.78
N ILE A 12 63.75 -47.87 3.07
CA ILE A 12 62.50 -47.99 2.32
C ILE A 12 61.28 -47.46 3.11
N THR A 13 61.22 -47.72 4.41
CA THR A 13 60.17 -47.27 5.34
C THR A 13 59.95 -45.74 5.34
N ARG A 14 61.01 -44.93 5.26
CA ARG A 14 60.90 -43.46 5.25
C ARG A 14 60.44 -42.92 3.89
N LYS A 15 60.75 -43.60 2.78
CA LYS A 15 60.20 -43.27 1.45
C LYS A 15 58.71 -43.55 1.39
N LEU A 16 58.28 -44.68 1.97
CA LEU A 16 56.87 -45.06 2.08
C LEU A 16 56.10 -44.06 2.96
N ALA A 17 56.64 -43.69 4.12
CA ALA A 17 56.04 -42.69 5.00
C ALA A 17 55.95 -41.30 4.35
N ALA A 18 56.97 -40.88 3.60
CA ALA A 18 56.94 -39.61 2.86
C ALA A 18 55.88 -39.62 1.75
N GLY A 19 55.78 -40.72 0.98
CA GLY A 19 54.73 -40.88 -0.03
C GLY A 19 53.33 -40.90 0.56
N PHE A 20 53.15 -41.60 1.69
CA PHE A 20 51.90 -41.64 2.44
C PHE A 20 51.54 -40.26 3.00
N GLY A 21 52.51 -39.51 3.53
CA GLY A 21 52.29 -38.14 4.01
C GLY A 21 51.86 -37.18 2.89
N ILE A 22 52.44 -37.32 1.69
CA ILE A 22 52.01 -36.54 0.51
C ILE A 22 50.57 -36.92 0.11
N LEU A 23 50.22 -38.21 0.12
CA LEU A 23 48.85 -38.66 -0.16
C LEU A 23 47.85 -38.11 0.86
N LEU A 24 48.18 -38.14 2.15
CA LEU A 24 47.34 -37.56 3.19
C LEU A 24 47.17 -36.04 3.03
N LEU A 25 48.24 -35.33 2.66
CA LEU A 25 48.18 -33.89 2.40
C LEU A 25 47.30 -33.57 1.19
N LEU A 26 47.44 -34.33 0.10
CA LEU A 26 46.59 -34.18 -1.08
C LEU A 26 45.13 -34.50 -0.77
N LEU A 27 44.87 -35.54 0.04
CA LEU A 27 43.53 -35.89 0.49
C LEU A 27 42.93 -34.75 1.32
N ALA A 28 43.68 -34.20 2.28
CA ALA A 28 43.23 -33.08 3.10
C ALA A 28 42.91 -31.84 2.26
N LEU A 29 43.75 -31.52 1.27
CA LEU A 29 43.49 -30.42 0.33
C LEU A 29 42.23 -30.66 -0.52
N ALA A 30 42.05 -31.88 -1.02
CA ALA A 30 40.86 -32.25 -1.79
C ALA A 30 39.59 -32.14 -0.95
N THR A 31 39.62 -32.60 0.31
CA THR A 31 38.50 -32.46 1.26
C THR A 31 38.21 -30.99 1.55
N ALA A 32 39.23 -30.16 1.80
CA ALA A 32 39.05 -28.73 2.05
C ALA A 32 38.40 -28.02 0.86
N LEU A 33 38.87 -28.30 -0.37
CA LEU A 33 38.27 -27.76 -1.60
C LEU A 33 36.84 -28.24 -1.80
N SER A 34 36.55 -29.50 -1.49
CA SER A 34 35.19 -30.07 -1.59
C SER A 34 34.23 -29.39 -0.63
N VAL A 35 34.63 -29.17 0.63
CA VAL A 35 33.84 -28.44 1.64
C VAL A 35 33.62 -26.99 1.20
N GLN A 36 34.64 -26.32 0.68
CA GLN A 36 34.51 -24.95 0.18
C GLN A 36 33.48 -24.86 -0.96
N ARG A 37 33.54 -25.78 -1.93
CA ARG A 37 32.58 -25.84 -3.04
C ARG A 37 31.16 -26.15 -2.56
N PHE A 38 31.02 -27.07 -1.60
CA PHE A 38 29.74 -27.38 -0.99
C PHE A 38 29.12 -26.16 -0.31
N ASN A 39 29.91 -25.40 0.46
CA ASN A 39 29.46 -24.17 1.10
C ASN A 39 29.02 -23.12 0.07
N GLN A 40 29.74 -22.95 -1.05
CA GLN A 40 29.34 -22.04 -2.13
C GLN A 40 27.99 -22.45 -2.75
N ILE A 41 27.78 -23.75 -2.97
CA ILE A 41 26.52 -24.27 -3.52
C ILE A 41 25.38 -24.03 -2.54
N HIS A 42 25.56 -24.37 -1.26
CA HIS A 42 24.56 -24.14 -0.21
C HIS A 42 24.17 -22.66 -0.12
N ASP A 43 25.14 -21.76 -0.17
CA ASP A 43 24.95 -20.32 -0.10
C ASP A 43 24.17 -19.78 -1.32
N ILE A 44 24.41 -20.32 -2.52
CA ILE A 44 23.62 -20.00 -3.73
C ILE A 44 22.17 -20.49 -3.60
N TYR A 45 21.95 -21.70 -3.06
CA TYR A 45 20.60 -22.22 -2.83
C TYR A 45 19.82 -21.35 -1.83
N GLN A 46 20.45 -20.98 -0.71
CA GLN A 46 19.82 -20.13 0.29
C GLN A 46 19.43 -18.76 -0.28
N LYS A 47 20.33 -18.13 -1.04
CA LYS A 47 20.05 -16.88 -1.75
C LYS A 47 18.89 -17.02 -2.73
N THR A 48 18.87 -18.08 -3.52
CA THR A 48 17.82 -18.33 -4.52
C THR A 48 16.45 -18.50 -3.87
N ASN A 49 16.38 -19.30 -2.80
CA ASN A 49 15.13 -19.52 -2.06
C ASN A 49 14.61 -18.22 -1.45
N LEU A 50 15.48 -17.44 -0.79
CA LEU A 50 15.07 -16.15 -0.22
C LEU A 50 14.52 -15.18 -1.28
N ILE A 51 15.18 -15.06 -2.44
CA ILE A 51 14.69 -14.21 -3.52
C ILE A 51 13.35 -14.71 -4.07
N TYR A 52 13.19 -16.03 -4.19
CA TYR A 52 11.94 -16.64 -4.63
C TYR A 52 10.80 -16.39 -3.64
N ASP A 53 11.06 -16.55 -2.34
CA ASP A 53 10.06 -16.33 -1.30
C ASP A 53 9.67 -14.84 -1.24
N ILE A 54 10.63 -13.91 -1.27
CA ILE A 54 10.35 -12.46 -1.37
C ILE A 54 9.44 -12.17 -2.57
N ASN A 55 9.70 -12.80 -3.70
CA ASN A 55 8.95 -12.61 -4.92
C ASN A 55 7.50 -13.12 -4.79
N ILE A 56 7.30 -14.31 -4.22
CA ILE A 56 5.97 -14.85 -3.90
C ILE A 56 5.19 -13.90 -3.00
N GLU A 57 5.80 -13.45 -1.91
CA GLU A 57 5.17 -12.57 -0.93
C GLU A 57 4.71 -11.26 -1.59
N VAL A 58 5.56 -10.66 -2.42
CA VAL A 58 5.20 -9.46 -3.20
C VAL A 58 4.06 -9.74 -4.18
N PHE A 59 4.02 -10.91 -4.82
CA PHE A 59 2.91 -11.27 -5.70
C PHE A 59 1.60 -11.45 -4.93
N GLN A 60 1.64 -12.09 -3.76
CA GLN A 60 0.46 -12.24 -2.90
C GLN A 60 -0.04 -10.90 -2.37
N ALA A 61 0.86 -9.98 -2.01
CA ALA A 61 0.50 -8.61 -1.66
C ALA A 61 -0.23 -7.91 -2.81
N LYS A 62 0.24 -8.06 -4.05
CA LYS A 62 -0.42 -7.47 -5.24
C LYS A 62 -1.81 -8.05 -5.48
N ILE A 63 -2.00 -9.36 -5.31
CA ILE A 63 -3.31 -10.01 -5.42
C ILE A 63 -4.26 -9.45 -4.35
N ASN A 64 -3.80 -9.36 -3.09
CA ASN A 64 -4.62 -8.86 -2.00
C ASN A 64 -4.93 -7.36 -2.14
N ARG A 65 -4.04 -6.56 -2.76
CA ARG A 65 -4.37 -5.18 -3.13
C ARG A 65 -5.58 -5.11 -4.06
N LEU A 66 -5.65 -5.98 -5.07
CA LEU A 66 -6.79 -6.02 -5.99
C LEU A 66 -8.07 -6.45 -5.25
N LYS A 67 -7.99 -7.53 -4.48
CA LYS A 67 -9.11 -8.00 -3.65
C LYS A 67 -9.65 -6.92 -2.71
N TYR A 68 -8.75 -6.15 -2.09
CA TYR A 68 -9.10 -5.02 -1.24
C TYR A 68 -9.86 -3.94 -2.01
N LEU A 69 -9.41 -3.59 -3.23
CA LEU A 69 -10.13 -2.64 -4.10
C LEU A 69 -11.51 -3.15 -4.54
N TYR A 70 -11.70 -4.47 -4.61
CA TYR A 70 -13.00 -5.10 -4.87
C TYR A 70 -13.85 -5.33 -3.61
N GLY A 71 -13.42 -4.83 -2.44
CA GLY A 71 -14.21 -4.86 -1.21
C GLY A 71 -14.04 -6.11 -0.34
N GLU A 72 -12.98 -6.89 -0.51
CA GLU A 72 -12.67 -7.99 0.41
C GLU A 72 -12.08 -7.44 1.73
N ASP A 73 -12.88 -7.44 2.80
CA ASP A 73 -12.55 -6.79 4.09
C ASP A 73 -11.19 -7.20 4.68
N LYS A 74 -10.85 -8.49 4.59
CA LYS A 74 -9.60 -9.03 5.16
C LYS A 74 -8.38 -8.73 4.30
N ALA A 75 -8.57 -8.44 3.01
CA ALA A 75 -7.47 -8.35 2.06
C ALA A 75 -6.50 -7.20 2.38
N GLY A 76 -6.96 -6.14 3.04
CA GLY A 76 -6.09 -5.04 3.49
C GLY A 76 -5.06 -5.49 4.53
N GLY A 77 -5.49 -6.27 5.53
CA GLY A 77 -4.61 -6.86 6.53
C GLY A 77 -3.67 -7.90 5.90
N THR A 78 -4.24 -8.84 5.15
CA THR A 78 -3.47 -9.88 4.46
C THR A 78 -2.38 -9.31 3.55
N MET A 79 -2.69 -8.26 2.77
CA MET A 79 -1.70 -7.55 1.95
C MET A 79 -0.56 -6.97 2.79
N SER A 80 -0.88 -6.34 3.93
CA SER A 80 0.13 -5.80 4.85
C SER A 80 1.04 -6.89 5.39
N ASP A 81 0.48 -8.04 5.78
CA ASP A 81 1.23 -9.16 6.33
C ASP A 81 2.23 -9.72 5.31
N TYR A 82 1.81 -9.88 4.05
CA TYR A 82 2.70 -10.30 2.95
C TYR A 82 3.85 -9.29 2.72
N VAL A 83 3.59 -7.98 2.78
CA VAL A 83 4.65 -6.97 2.64
C VAL A 83 5.61 -6.99 3.83
N LEU A 84 5.11 -7.13 5.05
CA LEU A 84 5.93 -7.25 6.26
C LEU A 84 6.81 -8.50 6.22
N HIS A 85 6.28 -9.64 5.79
CA HIS A 85 7.06 -10.86 5.66
C HIS A 85 8.11 -10.76 4.54
N ALA A 86 7.77 -10.15 3.40
CA ALA A 86 8.76 -9.83 2.36
C ALA A 86 9.91 -8.94 2.88
N GLN A 87 9.62 -7.98 3.78
CA GLN A 87 10.65 -7.15 4.42
C GLN A 87 11.57 -7.99 5.30
N GLN A 88 11.01 -8.89 6.11
CA GLN A 88 11.79 -9.81 6.96
C GLN A 88 12.70 -10.71 6.13
N LEU A 89 12.18 -11.30 5.05
CA LEU A 89 12.98 -12.13 4.13
C LEU A 89 14.08 -11.31 3.44
N THR A 90 13.78 -10.05 3.08
CA THR A 90 14.78 -9.15 2.51
C THR A 90 15.90 -8.82 3.51
N GLN A 91 15.56 -8.62 4.79
CA GLN A 91 16.56 -8.43 5.85
C GLN A 91 17.43 -9.68 6.05
N GLN A 92 16.83 -10.88 6.00
CA GLN A 92 17.59 -12.14 6.04
C GLN A 92 18.52 -12.25 4.83
N ALA A 93 18.04 -11.91 3.62
CA ALA A 93 18.85 -11.91 2.42
C ALA A 93 20.04 -10.94 2.54
N GLN A 94 19.84 -9.74 3.09
CA GLN A 94 20.91 -8.74 3.27
C GLN A 94 22.07 -9.19 4.18
N GLN A 95 21.86 -10.21 5.03
CA GLN A 95 22.91 -10.78 5.89
C GLN A 95 23.84 -11.75 5.15
N LEU A 96 23.45 -12.20 3.94
CA LEU A 96 24.26 -13.10 3.11
C LEU A 96 25.32 -12.34 2.30
N PRO A 97 26.40 -13.00 1.86
CA PRO A 97 27.44 -12.33 1.08
C PRO A 97 27.00 -12.12 -0.37
N TRP A 98 26.86 -10.88 -0.82
CA TRP A 98 26.47 -10.55 -2.20
C TRP A 98 27.57 -9.81 -2.95
N THR A 99 27.50 -9.83 -4.29
CA THR A 99 28.23 -8.84 -5.10
C THR A 99 27.71 -7.44 -4.79
N ALA A 100 28.51 -6.42 -5.08
CA ALA A 100 28.11 -5.02 -4.84
C ALA A 100 26.79 -4.67 -5.55
N ASP A 101 26.65 -5.07 -6.82
CA ASP A 101 25.45 -4.82 -7.61
C ASP A 101 24.21 -5.52 -7.03
N ALA A 102 24.32 -6.80 -6.68
CA ALA A 102 23.21 -7.55 -6.10
C ALA A 102 22.81 -7.00 -4.71
N LYS A 103 23.78 -6.53 -3.92
CA LYS A 103 23.50 -5.83 -2.66
C LYS A 103 22.77 -4.51 -2.89
N GLY A 104 23.12 -3.77 -3.95
CA GLY A 104 22.40 -2.58 -4.39
C GLY A 104 20.93 -2.88 -4.67
N LEU A 105 20.66 -3.90 -5.49
CA LEU A 105 19.30 -4.35 -5.81
C LEU A 105 18.50 -4.76 -4.57
N LEU A 106 19.12 -5.47 -3.61
CA LEU A 106 18.46 -5.84 -2.35
C LEU A 106 18.09 -4.62 -1.50
N ASN A 107 18.95 -3.60 -1.46
CA ASN A 107 18.65 -2.35 -0.76
C ASN A 107 17.50 -1.59 -1.43
N ASP A 108 17.43 -1.61 -2.76
CA ASP A 108 16.30 -1.05 -3.50
C ASP A 108 15.01 -1.79 -3.17
N VAL A 109 15.03 -3.13 -3.16
CA VAL A 109 13.88 -3.96 -2.74
C VAL A 109 13.43 -3.59 -1.33
N ALA A 110 14.35 -3.49 -0.36
CA ALA A 110 14.02 -3.09 1.00
C ALA A 110 13.35 -1.70 1.05
N THR A 111 13.89 -0.75 0.29
CA THR A 111 13.34 0.62 0.17
C THR A 111 11.94 0.61 -0.44
N HIS A 112 11.74 -0.17 -1.51
CA HIS A 112 10.44 -0.28 -2.18
C HIS A 112 9.39 -0.95 -1.29
N LEU A 113 9.77 -2.00 -0.55
CA LEU A 113 8.88 -2.66 0.40
C LEU A 113 8.48 -1.73 1.55
N ALA A 114 9.41 -0.93 2.08
CA ALA A 114 9.11 0.08 3.11
C ALA A 114 8.11 1.13 2.60
N ARG A 115 8.33 1.66 1.39
CA ARG A 115 7.40 2.59 0.74
C ARG A 115 6.03 1.94 0.47
N PHE A 116 6.01 0.68 0.09
CA PHE A 116 4.76 -0.04 -0.13
C PHE A 116 3.98 -0.18 1.17
N GLN A 117 4.63 -0.53 2.28
CA GLN A 117 3.99 -0.59 3.60
C GLN A 117 3.36 0.75 4.01
N HIS A 118 4.07 1.86 3.80
CA HIS A 118 3.51 3.20 4.04
C HIS A 118 2.31 3.50 3.13
N SER A 119 2.37 3.09 1.87
CA SER A 119 1.28 3.26 0.90
C SER A 119 0.05 2.45 1.27
N ILE A 120 0.21 1.26 1.87
CA ILE A 120 -0.91 0.46 2.39
C ILE A 120 -1.63 1.21 3.51
N THR A 121 -0.87 1.84 4.42
CA THR A 121 -1.45 2.63 5.51
C THR A 121 -2.25 3.81 4.97
N ALA A 122 -1.68 4.58 4.03
CA ALA A 122 -2.36 5.70 3.40
C ALA A 122 -3.61 5.26 2.64
N MET A 123 -3.52 4.17 1.88
CA MET A 123 -4.66 3.62 1.12
C MET A 123 -5.78 3.15 2.05
N THR A 124 -5.45 2.39 3.10
CA THR A 124 -6.46 1.89 4.04
C THR A 124 -7.14 3.02 4.82
N GLN A 125 -6.39 4.05 5.21
CA GLN A 125 -6.96 5.26 5.81
C GLN A 125 -7.88 6.00 4.84
N ALA A 126 -7.47 6.21 3.59
CA ALA A 126 -8.28 6.88 2.58
C ALA A 126 -9.59 6.10 2.30
N THR A 127 -9.53 4.77 2.21
CA THR A 127 -10.73 3.94 2.05
C THR A 127 -11.66 4.05 3.25
N ARG A 128 -11.14 4.04 4.48
CA ARG A 128 -11.96 4.22 5.69
C ARG A 128 -12.66 5.58 5.68
N GLN A 129 -11.92 6.66 5.43
CA GLN A 129 -12.48 8.01 5.33
C GLN A 129 -13.55 8.09 4.23
N PHE A 130 -13.33 7.45 3.09
CA PHE A 130 -14.31 7.40 2.01
C PHE A 130 -15.57 6.63 2.41
N ASN A 131 -15.43 5.50 3.09
CA ASN A 131 -16.56 4.71 3.58
C ASN A 131 -17.34 5.44 4.67
N ASP A 132 -16.67 6.15 5.57
CA ASP A 132 -17.29 6.97 6.61
C ASP A 132 -18.09 8.13 5.97
N LEU A 133 -17.50 8.82 4.99
CA LEU A 133 -18.19 9.87 4.22
C LEU A 133 -19.43 9.30 3.51
N ARG A 134 -19.30 8.12 2.90
CA ARG A 134 -20.40 7.44 2.24
C ARG A 134 -21.54 7.12 3.22
N SER A 135 -21.21 6.64 4.42
CA SER A 135 -22.20 6.37 5.47
C SER A 135 -22.90 7.65 5.95
N GLN A 136 -22.17 8.75 6.10
CA GLN A 136 -22.75 10.05 6.46
C GLN A 136 -23.70 10.58 5.38
N LEU A 137 -23.32 10.48 4.10
CA LEU A 137 -24.18 10.84 2.97
C LEU A 137 -25.43 9.97 2.90
N ASP A 138 -25.30 8.66 3.16
CA ASP A 138 -26.44 7.74 3.23
C ASP A 138 -27.40 8.14 4.35
N ALA A 139 -26.88 8.45 5.56
CA ALA A 139 -27.70 8.92 6.68
C ALA A 139 -28.42 10.25 6.37
N LEU A 140 -27.72 11.21 5.75
CA LEU A 140 -28.32 12.49 5.32
C LEU A 140 -29.41 12.30 4.26
N SER A 141 -29.21 11.37 3.33
CA SER A 141 -30.20 11.08 2.28
C SER A 141 -31.49 10.44 2.82
N GLN A 142 -31.37 9.69 3.93
CA GLN A 142 -32.50 9.02 4.57
C GLN A 142 -33.27 9.94 5.52
N GLN A 143 -32.74 11.13 5.85
CA GLN A 143 -33.50 12.13 6.59
C GLN A 143 -34.66 12.63 5.74
N ASP A 144 -35.88 12.46 6.24
CA ASP A 144 -37.06 13.02 5.62
C ASP A 144 -37.06 14.56 5.79
N MET A 145 -36.57 15.24 4.76
CA MET A 145 -36.55 16.69 4.68
C MET A 145 -37.90 17.27 4.22
N THR A 146 -38.91 16.45 3.93
CA THR A 146 -40.22 16.90 3.43
C THR A 146 -40.89 17.82 4.43
N SER A 147 -40.84 17.50 5.73
CA SER A 147 -41.37 18.37 6.79
C SER A 147 -40.66 19.73 6.83
N ARG A 148 -39.33 19.75 6.70
CA ARG A 148 -38.54 20.98 6.66
C ARG A 148 -38.87 21.81 5.41
N TYR A 149 -38.85 21.21 4.23
CA TYR A 149 -39.13 21.90 2.97
C TYR A 149 -40.57 22.42 2.89
N THR A 150 -41.55 21.64 3.34
CA THR A 150 -42.95 22.09 3.41
C THR A 150 -43.14 23.22 4.42
N GLY A 151 -42.39 23.21 5.52
CA GLY A 151 -42.33 24.32 6.47
C GLY A 151 -41.83 25.61 5.82
N LEU A 152 -40.73 25.55 5.05
CA LEU A 152 -40.12 26.69 4.37
C LEU A 152 -41.03 27.26 3.26
N ILE A 153 -41.64 26.40 2.46
CA ILE A 153 -42.56 26.81 1.37
C ILE A 153 -43.80 27.52 1.93
N ARG A 154 -44.23 27.16 3.15
CA ARG A 154 -45.40 27.74 3.81
C ARG A 154 -45.10 29.01 4.62
N ILE A 155 -43.84 29.47 4.67
CA ILE A 155 -43.50 30.72 5.34
C ILE A 155 -44.21 31.87 4.59
N PRO A 156 -45.09 32.63 5.27
CA PRO A 156 -45.68 33.80 4.66
C PRO A 156 -44.58 34.84 4.42
N VAL A 157 -44.23 35.05 3.16
CA VAL A 157 -43.26 36.06 2.74
C VAL A 157 -43.96 37.28 2.17
N SER A 158 -43.34 38.43 2.35
CA SER A 158 -43.92 39.73 2.02
C SER A 158 -44.04 39.98 0.51
N THR A 159 -43.26 39.27 -0.31
CA THR A 159 -43.19 39.49 -1.76
C THR A 159 -43.09 38.18 -2.56
N PRO A 160 -43.64 38.12 -3.78
CA PRO A 160 -43.47 36.97 -4.70
C PRO A 160 -42.02 36.67 -5.05
N GLU A 161 -41.15 37.69 -5.06
CA GLU A 161 -39.72 37.56 -5.36
C GLU A 161 -39.00 36.73 -4.30
N LEU A 162 -39.33 36.93 -3.01
CA LEU A 162 -38.80 36.12 -1.90
C LEU A 162 -39.24 34.66 -2.01
N THR A 163 -40.48 34.41 -2.43
CA THR A 163 -40.96 33.04 -2.68
C THR A 163 -40.14 32.35 -3.78
N ASN A 164 -39.85 33.05 -4.87
CA ASN A 164 -39.05 32.51 -5.97
C ASN A 164 -37.61 32.22 -5.52
N GLN A 165 -37.01 33.07 -4.69
CA GLN A 165 -35.67 32.84 -4.13
C GLN A 165 -35.64 31.61 -3.21
N ILE A 166 -36.68 31.40 -2.40
CA ILE A 166 -36.82 30.18 -1.58
C ILE A 166 -36.88 28.94 -2.47
N TYR A 167 -37.69 28.94 -3.53
CA TYR A 167 -37.76 27.79 -4.46
C TYR A 167 -36.45 27.53 -5.18
N GLN A 168 -35.75 28.58 -5.63
CA GLN A 168 -34.44 28.46 -6.28
C GLN A 168 -33.40 27.86 -5.33
N LEU A 169 -33.37 28.30 -4.07
CA LEU A 169 -32.47 27.74 -3.06
C LEU A 169 -32.78 26.27 -2.78
N LEU A 170 -34.06 25.90 -2.64
CA LEU A 170 -34.47 24.50 -2.45
C LEU A 170 -34.04 23.61 -3.63
N PHE A 171 -34.16 24.10 -4.86
CA PHE A 171 -33.70 23.39 -6.04
C PHE A 171 -32.17 23.25 -6.08
N ALA A 172 -31.44 24.33 -5.75
CA ALA A 172 -29.98 24.32 -5.67
C ALA A 172 -29.47 23.30 -4.64
N ILE A 173 -30.08 23.26 -3.45
CA ILE A 173 -29.76 22.26 -2.41
C ILE A 173 -30.04 20.83 -2.91
N SER A 174 -31.13 20.60 -3.63
CA SER A 174 -31.42 19.28 -4.23
C SER A 174 -30.36 18.87 -5.25
N ASN A 175 -29.94 19.79 -6.13
CA ASN A 175 -28.91 19.52 -7.13
C ASN A 175 -27.55 19.19 -6.49
N VAL A 176 -27.13 19.96 -5.48
CA VAL A 176 -25.91 19.68 -4.71
C VAL A 176 -25.95 18.26 -4.12
N ARG A 177 -27.11 17.85 -3.58
CA ARG A 177 -27.28 16.49 -3.05
C ARG A 177 -27.18 15.44 -4.16
N GLU A 178 -27.85 15.65 -5.29
CA GLU A 178 -27.80 14.74 -6.45
C GLU A 178 -26.39 14.61 -7.03
N GLU A 179 -25.63 15.70 -7.08
CA GLU A 179 -24.25 15.71 -7.56
C GLU A 179 -23.29 15.01 -6.60
N ALA A 180 -23.46 15.22 -5.28
CA ALA A 180 -22.74 14.47 -4.27
C ALA A 180 -23.04 12.96 -4.37
N TRP A 181 -24.29 12.61 -4.65
CA TRP A 181 -24.71 11.24 -4.92
C TRP A 181 -24.10 10.67 -6.21
N ALA A 182 -24.03 11.45 -7.29
CA ALA A 182 -23.40 11.04 -8.54
C ALA A 182 -21.88 10.81 -8.36
N LEU A 183 -21.21 11.68 -7.59
CA LEU A 183 -19.77 11.60 -7.34
C LEU A 183 -19.38 10.32 -6.58
N ARG A 184 -20.30 9.76 -5.79
CA ARG A 184 -20.14 8.46 -5.11
C ARG A 184 -19.94 7.30 -6.08
N PHE A 185 -20.60 7.34 -7.24
CA PHE A 185 -20.56 6.26 -8.23
C PHE A 185 -19.57 6.54 -9.36
N ASN A 186 -19.38 7.81 -9.70
CA ASN A 186 -18.50 8.24 -10.77
C ASN A 186 -17.59 9.38 -10.29
N VAL A 187 -16.40 9.01 -9.82
CA VAL A 187 -15.39 9.98 -9.40
C VAL A 187 -14.82 10.65 -10.65
N SER A 188 -15.17 11.92 -10.87
CA SER A 188 -14.59 12.74 -11.93
C SER A 188 -14.26 14.13 -11.40
N GLU A 189 -13.17 14.69 -11.90
CA GLU A 189 -12.75 16.05 -11.53
C GLU A 189 -13.77 17.10 -11.98
N ALA A 190 -14.39 16.90 -13.14
CA ALA A 190 -15.47 17.76 -13.63
C ALA A 190 -16.66 17.78 -12.66
N LEU A 191 -17.11 16.60 -12.20
CA LEU A 191 -18.23 16.50 -11.26
C LEU A 191 -17.87 17.05 -9.88
N ARG A 192 -16.64 16.83 -9.40
CA ARG A 192 -16.13 17.43 -8.15
C ARG A 192 -16.16 18.96 -8.23
N ASN A 193 -15.63 19.53 -9.31
CA ASN A 193 -15.55 20.98 -9.48
C ASN A 193 -16.95 21.60 -9.63
N LYS A 194 -17.88 20.90 -10.30
CA LYS A 194 -19.29 21.30 -10.38
C LYS A 194 -19.96 21.32 -9.00
N LEU A 195 -19.83 20.23 -8.25
CA LEU A 195 -20.37 20.11 -6.90
C LEU A 195 -19.85 21.23 -5.99
N GLU A 196 -18.54 21.49 -6.02
CA GLU A 196 -17.91 22.55 -5.22
C GLU A 196 -18.48 23.93 -5.57
N HIS A 197 -18.57 24.24 -6.87
CA HIS A 197 -19.14 25.50 -7.34
C HIS A 197 -20.61 25.67 -6.90
N ASP A 198 -21.43 24.64 -7.12
CA ASP A 198 -22.87 24.71 -6.85
C ASP A 198 -23.15 24.70 -5.34
N PHE A 199 -22.31 24.04 -4.53
CA PHE A 199 -22.35 24.11 -3.07
C PHE A 199 -22.01 25.51 -2.55
N GLN A 200 -20.93 26.12 -3.05
CA GLN A 200 -20.54 27.48 -2.67
C GLN A 200 -21.63 28.49 -3.04
N ARG A 201 -22.20 28.36 -4.24
CA ARG A 201 -23.30 29.21 -4.71
C ARG A 201 -24.55 29.07 -3.84
N ALA A 202 -24.98 27.84 -3.55
CA ALA A 202 -26.12 27.60 -2.67
C ALA A 202 -25.90 28.17 -1.26
N GLY A 203 -24.68 28.11 -0.73
CA GLY A 203 -24.31 28.74 0.54
C GLY A 203 -24.39 30.28 0.51
N GLN A 204 -23.96 30.90 -0.59
CA GLN A 204 -24.08 32.35 -0.78
C GLN A 204 -25.56 32.77 -0.88
N ASP A 205 -26.35 32.04 -1.67
CA ASP A 205 -27.79 32.29 -1.85
C ASP A 205 -28.54 32.12 -0.52
N MET A 206 -28.18 31.12 0.28
CA MET A 206 -28.74 30.92 1.63
C MET A 206 -28.41 32.10 2.56
N ASN A 207 -27.16 32.55 2.59
CA ASN A 207 -26.77 33.70 3.41
C ASN A 207 -27.51 34.98 2.99
N ALA A 208 -27.66 35.21 1.68
CA ALA A 208 -28.41 36.34 1.15
C ALA A 208 -29.89 36.27 1.55
N LEU A 209 -30.50 35.08 1.47
CA LEU A 209 -31.89 34.87 1.88
C LEU A 209 -32.10 35.11 3.38
N LEU A 210 -31.19 34.62 4.23
CA LEU A 210 -31.25 34.81 5.68
C LEU A 210 -31.25 36.28 6.10
N THR A 211 -30.58 37.16 5.35
CA THR A 211 -30.60 38.61 5.62
C THR A 211 -31.92 39.30 5.26
N GLN A 212 -32.75 38.65 4.44
CA GLN A 212 -34.00 39.21 3.93
C GLN A 212 -35.24 38.61 4.62
N LEU A 213 -35.06 37.52 5.38
CA LEU A 213 -36.14 36.87 6.11
C LEU A 213 -36.39 37.53 7.47
N PRO A 214 -37.66 37.61 7.93
CA PRO A 214 -37.98 38.05 9.28
C PRO A 214 -37.36 37.09 10.33
N ALA A 215 -37.01 37.60 11.52
CA ALA A 215 -36.28 36.86 12.55
C ALA A 215 -36.95 35.52 12.96
N GLU A 216 -38.28 35.44 12.88
CA GLU A 216 -39.07 34.23 13.16
C GLU A 216 -38.92 33.13 12.10
N ALA A 217 -38.57 33.50 10.86
CA ALA A 217 -38.32 32.59 9.75
C ALA A 217 -36.84 32.15 9.67
N ALA A 218 -35.91 33.01 10.07
CA ALA A 218 -34.47 32.74 10.04
C ALA A 218 -34.05 31.58 10.98
N GLY A 219 -34.77 31.34 12.08
CA GLY A 219 -34.50 30.24 13.01
C GLY A 219 -35.05 28.87 12.60
N ARG A 220 -35.74 28.78 11.44
CA ARG A 220 -36.38 27.55 10.93
C ARG A 220 -35.66 26.93 9.71
N ILE A 221 -34.64 27.62 9.19
CA ILE A 221 -33.71 27.16 8.15
C ILE A 221 -32.49 26.56 8.86
#